data_AF-A0A964NF71-F1
#
_entry.id   AF-A0A964NF71-F1
#
_cell.length_a   1.000
_cell.length_b   1.000
_cell.length_c   1.000
_cell.angle_alpha   90.00
_cell.angle_beta   90.00
_cell.angle_gamma   90.00
#
_symmetry.space_group_name_H-M   'P 1'
#
loop_
_entity.id
_entity.type
_entity.pdbx_description
1 polymer ?
#
loop_
_entity_poly.entity_id
_entity_poly.type
_entity_poly.pdbx_seq_one_letter_code
_entity_poly.pdbx_strand_id
1 'polypeptide(L)'
;MHGCGDAPRRSGEPMYAKSGYGQSNLQRYKAVKIQTASPAQIMLMLYDGAIRFAQIAKMKIGENDLAGKGTYIGKVQAIISELMSSLDFSIAPELCTQLQQLYMYMMEQLTEANIRLKTEPIDVVVGLLTTLREGWGQALTSLPSDPTLNRSPSMSGQAGSDGESTPPDPEDYTV
;
A
#
# COMPACT_ATOMS: atom_id res chain seq x y z
N MET A 1 73.73 -24.35 17.44
CA MET A 1 72.32 -24.73 17.63
C MET A 1 71.78 -24.03 18.86
N HIS A 2 70.53 -23.57 18.77
CA HIS A 2 69.68 -22.97 19.81
C HIS A 2 69.83 -21.46 20.04
N GLY A 3 68.96 -20.72 19.35
CA GLY A 3 68.83 -19.28 19.36
C GLY A 3 68.07 -18.74 20.56
N CYS A 4 68.42 -17.48 20.87
CA CYS A 4 67.77 -16.62 21.85
C CYS A 4 66.54 -16.00 21.20
N GLY A 5 65.35 -16.41 21.63
CA GLY A 5 64.07 -15.87 21.18
C GLY A 5 63.52 -14.88 22.20
N ASP A 6 63.91 -13.61 22.05
CA ASP A 6 63.19 -12.47 22.63
C ASP A 6 62.00 -12.14 21.72
N ALA A 7 60.78 -12.25 22.24
CA ALA A 7 59.58 -11.73 21.58
C ALA A 7 58.69 -11.03 22.62
N PRO A 8 58.42 -9.73 22.47
CA PRO A 8 57.60 -9.00 23.43
C PRO A 8 56.12 -9.32 23.23
N ARG A 9 55.44 -9.60 24.34
CA ARG A 9 53.97 -9.62 24.41
C ARG A 9 53.44 -8.21 24.14
N ARG A 10 52.87 -7.97 22.96
CA ARG A 10 51.94 -6.86 22.73
C ARG A 10 50.55 -7.41 22.42
N SER A 11 49.64 -7.09 23.34
CA SER A 11 48.21 -6.82 23.17
C SER A 11 47.60 -7.15 21.80
N GLY A 12 46.61 -8.06 21.82
CA GLY A 12 45.81 -8.38 20.65
C GLY A 12 45.11 -7.15 20.06
N GLU A 13 45.32 -6.94 18.77
CA GLU A 13 44.49 -6.08 17.95
C GLU A 13 43.46 -6.96 17.23
N PRO A 14 42.14 -6.73 17.42
CA PRO A 14 41.14 -7.44 16.64
C PRO A 14 41.12 -6.90 15.20
N MET A 15 41.58 -7.75 14.30
CA MET A 15 41.68 -7.56 12.86
C MET A 15 40.32 -7.81 12.16
N TYR A 16 39.29 -7.02 12.48
CA TYR A 16 38.09 -6.83 11.63
C TYR A 16 37.16 -5.73 12.19
N ALA A 17 37.12 -4.58 11.52
CA ALA A 17 35.96 -3.69 11.58
C ALA A 17 35.68 -3.21 10.17
N LYS A 18 34.95 -4.03 9.40
CA LYS A 18 34.32 -3.56 8.17
C LYS A 18 33.37 -2.43 8.57
N SER A 19 33.69 -1.21 8.14
CA SER A 19 32.77 -0.08 8.18
C SER A 19 31.49 -0.49 7.47
N GLY A 20 30.48 -0.84 8.26
CA GLY A 20 29.12 -1.03 7.80
C GLY A 20 28.58 0.34 7.46
N TYR A 21 28.58 0.67 6.17
CA TYR A 21 27.93 1.84 5.61
C TYR A 21 26.58 2.06 6.29
N GLY A 22 26.41 3.23 6.89
CA GLY A 22 25.16 3.64 7.51
C GLY A 22 24.02 3.43 6.53
N GLN A 23 23.03 2.63 6.94
CA GLN A 23 21.74 2.68 6.27
C GLN A 23 21.26 4.12 6.36
N SER A 24 21.07 4.75 5.21
CA SER A 24 20.74 6.17 5.16
C SER A 24 19.41 6.39 5.89
N ASN A 25 19.31 7.47 6.66
CA ASN A 25 18.07 7.83 7.37
C ASN A 25 16.84 7.84 6.44
N LEU A 26 17.04 8.05 5.13
CA LEU A 26 16.02 7.91 4.08
C LEU A 26 15.49 6.48 3.94
N GLN A 27 16.34 5.46 3.98
CA GLN A 27 15.92 4.05 3.93
C GLN A 27 15.10 3.69 5.17
N ARG A 28 15.50 4.19 6.36
CA ARG A 28 14.74 4.00 7.60
C ARG A 28 13.37 4.69 7.56
N TYR A 29 13.29 5.91 7.04
CA TYR A 29 12.02 6.62 6.89
C TYR A 29 11.07 5.92 5.90
N LYS A 30 11.58 5.42 4.77
CA LYS A 30 10.79 4.62 3.82
C LYS A 30 10.27 3.34 4.46
N ALA A 31 11.09 2.65 5.26
CA ALA A 31 10.70 1.42 5.96
C ALA A 31 9.65 1.67 7.05
N VAL A 32 9.80 2.73 7.87
CA VAL A 32 8.80 3.11 8.89
C VAL A 32 7.48 3.51 8.25
N LYS A 33 7.50 4.28 7.16
CA LYS A 33 6.28 4.65 6.44
C LYS A 33 5.52 3.44 5.90
N ILE A 34 6.21 2.39 5.47
CA ILE A 34 5.57 1.12 5.05
C ILE A 34 4.98 0.39 6.26
N GLN A 35 5.66 0.38 7.41
CA GLN A 35 5.21 -0.31 8.63
C GLN A 35 3.99 0.35 9.32
N THR A 36 3.80 1.65 9.15
CA THR A 36 2.69 2.40 9.78
C THR A 36 1.58 2.80 8.79
N ALA A 37 1.74 2.49 7.50
CA ALA A 37 0.72 2.80 6.50
C ALA A 37 -0.44 1.82 6.57
N SER A 38 -1.67 2.30 6.41
CA SER A 38 -2.82 1.41 6.24
C SER A 38 -2.68 0.62 4.92
N PRO A 39 -3.29 -0.58 4.79
CA PRO A 39 -3.27 -1.35 3.54
C PRO A 39 -3.66 -0.53 2.32
N ALA A 40 -4.66 0.34 2.46
CA ALA A 40 -5.10 1.24 1.40
C ALA A 40 -4.03 2.32 1.04
N GLN A 41 -3.30 2.84 2.03
CA GLN A 41 -2.18 3.75 1.75
C GLN A 41 -1.02 3.03 1.03
N ILE A 42 -0.75 1.77 1.37
CA ILE A 42 0.26 0.95 0.66
C ILE A 42 -0.16 0.75 -0.80
N MET A 43 -1.44 0.43 -1.05
CA MET A 43 -1.98 0.31 -2.41
C MET A 43 -1.78 1.60 -3.22
N LEU A 44 -2.10 2.77 -2.66
CA LEU A 44 -1.85 4.06 -3.34
C LEU A 44 -0.36 4.29 -3.63
N MET A 45 0.52 3.93 -2.69
CA MET A 45 1.97 4.01 -2.90
C MET A 45 2.48 3.04 -3.99
N LEU A 46 1.85 1.88 -4.16
CA LEU A 46 2.14 0.95 -5.25
C LEU A 46 1.80 1.58 -6.60
N TYR A 47 0.62 2.16 -6.76
CA TYR A 47 0.27 2.89 -7.99
C TYR A 47 1.25 4.04 -8.26
N ASP A 48 1.53 4.87 -7.25
CA ASP A 48 2.50 5.96 -7.38
C ASP A 48 3.89 5.43 -7.81
N GLY A 49 4.29 4.26 -7.29
CA GLY A 49 5.51 3.56 -7.69
C GLY A 49 5.49 3.08 -9.14
N ALA A 50 4.42 2.42 -9.55
CA ALA A 50 4.24 1.93 -10.91
C ALA A 50 4.26 3.06 -11.94
N ILE A 51 3.56 4.18 -11.67
CA ILE A 51 3.56 5.36 -12.53
C ILE A 51 4.96 5.94 -12.68
N ARG A 52 5.69 6.13 -11.57
CA ARG A 52 7.09 6.61 -11.62
C ARG A 52 7.99 5.69 -12.41
N PHE A 53 7.91 4.37 -12.20
CA PHE A 53 8.74 3.42 -12.94
C PHE A 53 8.40 3.36 -14.42
N ALA A 54 7.13 3.49 -14.79
CA ALA A 54 6.69 3.56 -16.18
C ALA A 54 7.26 4.81 -16.87
N GLN A 55 7.21 5.98 -16.21
CA GLN A 55 7.82 7.20 -16.74
C GLN A 55 9.35 7.07 -16.92
N ILE A 56 10.05 6.44 -15.96
CA ILE A 56 11.48 6.18 -16.10
C ILE A 56 11.76 5.21 -17.25
N ALA A 57 10.98 4.15 -17.42
CA ALA A 57 11.10 3.24 -18.56
C ALA A 57 10.97 3.99 -19.89
N LYS A 58 10.00 4.90 -20.00
CA LYS A 58 9.82 5.75 -21.18
C LYS A 58 11.06 6.63 -21.44
N MET A 59 11.63 7.27 -20.42
CA MET A 59 12.88 8.03 -20.58
C MET A 59 14.03 7.15 -21.09
N LYS A 60 14.16 5.93 -20.55
CA LYS A 60 15.20 4.98 -20.96
C LYS A 60 15.10 4.53 -22.42
N ILE A 61 13.88 4.46 -22.97
CA ILE A 61 13.70 4.24 -24.42
C ILE A 61 14.31 5.40 -25.21
N GLY A 62 14.01 6.65 -24.83
CA GLY A 62 14.57 7.84 -25.50
C GLY A 62 16.10 7.96 -25.40
N GLU A 63 16.68 7.49 -24.31
CA GLU A 63 18.13 7.41 -24.10
C GLU A 63 18.81 6.25 -24.85
N ASN A 64 18.06 5.39 -25.55
CA ASN A 64 18.54 4.11 -26.10
C ASN A 64 19.15 3.15 -25.06
N ASP A 65 18.78 3.30 -23.78
CA ASP A 65 19.21 2.44 -22.69
C ASP A 65 18.28 1.21 -22.57
N LEU A 66 18.59 0.18 -23.36
CA LEU A 66 17.75 -1.02 -23.46
C LEU A 66 17.67 -1.81 -22.14
N ALA A 67 18.79 -1.91 -21.42
CA ALA A 67 18.87 -2.63 -20.15
C ALA A 67 18.12 -1.87 -19.04
N GLY A 68 18.30 -0.55 -18.97
CA GLY A 68 17.56 0.32 -18.06
C GLY A 68 16.06 0.26 -18.33
N LYS A 69 15.64 0.38 -19.58
CA LYS A 69 14.23 0.21 -19.99
C LYS A 69 13.68 -1.12 -19.49
N GLY A 70 14.32 -2.25 -19.83
CA GLY A 70 13.85 -3.57 -19.42
C GLY A 70 13.71 -3.71 -17.90
N THR A 71 14.68 -3.16 -17.16
CA THR A 71 14.66 -3.13 -15.69
C THR A 71 13.44 -2.38 -15.15
N TYR A 72 13.16 -1.19 -15.68
CA TYR A 72 12.04 -0.39 -15.18
C TYR A 72 10.67 -0.91 -15.63
N ILE A 73 10.55 -1.44 -16.85
CA ILE A 73 9.33 -2.16 -17.28
C ILE A 73 9.05 -3.35 -16.36
N GLY A 74 10.07 -4.16 -16.06
CA GLY A 74 9.93 -5.30 -15.15
C GLY A 74 9.46 -4.89 -13.73
N LYS A 75 9.91 -3.73 -13.23
CA LYS A 75 9.42 -3.19 -11.95
C LYS A 75 7.94 -2.79 -12.00
N VAL A 76 7.47 -2.21 -13.10
CA VAL A 76 6.04 -1.89 -13.27
C VAL A 76 5.23 -3.19 -13.31
N GLN A 77 5.67 -4.16 -14.10
CA GLN A 77 5.01 -5.47 -14.22
C GLN A 77 4.93 -6.19 -12.86
N ALA A 78 6.00 -6.17 -12.06
CA ALA A 78 6.00 -6.77 -10.72
C ALA A 78 4.93 -6.14 -9.80
N ILE A 79 4.77 -4.81 -9.83
CA ILE A 79 3.74 -4.14 -9.05
C ILE A 79 2.33 -4.52 -9.54
N ILE A 80 2.12 -4.55 -10.87
CA ILE A 80 0.81 -4.91 -11.44
C ILE A 80 0.46 -6.37 -11.09
N SER A 81 1.42 -7.28 -11.14
CA SER A 81 1.23 -8.67 -10.72
C SER A 81 0.85 -8.79 -9.24
N GLU A 82 1.46 -7.98 -8.37
CA GLU A 82 1.10 -7.95 -6.94
C GLU A 82 -0.31 -7.36 -6.72
N LEU A 83 -0.69 -6.32 -7.47
CA LEU A 83 -2.04 -5.80 -7.42
C LEU A 83 -3.07 -6.84 -7.89
N MET A 84 -2.76 -7.60 -8.95
CA MET A 84 -3.60 -8.70 -9.42
C MET A 84 -3.74 -9.83 -8.40
N SER A 85 -2.66 -10.23 -7.72
CA SER A 85 -2.69 -11.29 -6.71
C SER A 85 -3.46 -10.88 -5.45
N SER A 86 -3.54 -9.58 -5.17
CA SER A 86 -4.28 -9.02 -4.04
C SER A 86 -5.80 -8.92 -4.25
N LEU A 87 -6.31 -9.22 -5.45
CA LEU A 87 -7.76 -9.14 -5.74
C LEU A 87 -8.54 -10.24 -5.00
N ASP A 88 -9.54 -9.82 -4.21
CA ASP A 88 -10.44 -10.74 -3.50
C ASP A 88 -11.79 -10.85 -4.22
N PHE A 89 -11.90 -11.88 -5.04
CA PHE A 89 -13.11 -12.21 -5.81
C PHE A 89 -14.29 -12.66 -4.94
N SER A 90 -14.06 -13.02 -3.67
CA SER A 90 -15.15 -13.41 -2.77
C SER A 90 -15.97 -12.22 -2.29
N ILE A 91 -15.37 -11.03 -2.23
CA ILE A 91 -16.01 -9.81 -1.74
C ILE A 91 -16.67 -9.04 -2.90
N ALA A 92 -15.99 -8.92 -4.03
CA ALA A 92 -16.44 -8.11 -5.16
C ALA A 92 -16.07 -8.76 -6.50
N PRO A 93 -16.74 -9.86 -6.91
CA PRO A 93 -16.35 -10.67 -8.06
C PRO A 93 -16.35 -9.89 -9.38
N GLU A 94 -17.38 -9.07 -9.61
CA GLU A 94 -17.54 -8.29 -10.85
C GLU A 94 -16.44 -7.22 -10.99
N LEU A 95 -16.18 -6.47 -9.92
CA LEU A 95 -15.12 -5.46 -9.88
C LEU A 95 -13.73 -6.09 -10.03
N CYS A 96 -13.46 -7.19 -9.33
CA CYS A 96 -12.18 -7.90 -9.43
C CYS A 96 -11.95 -8.41 -10.85
N THR A 97 -12.99 -8.92 -11.52
CA THR A 97 -12.92 -9.36 -12.92
C THR A 97 -12.59 -8.22 -13.87
N GLN A 98 -13.17 -7.03 -13.67
CA GLN A 98 -12.86 -5.84 -14.47
C GLN A 98 -11.43 -5.35 -14.25
N LEU A 99 -10.99 -5.27 -12.98
CA LEU A 99 -9.63 -4.88 -12.62
C LEU A 99 -8.59 -5.85 -13.16
N GLN A 100 -8.85 -7.16 -13.06
CA GLN A 100 -7.94 -8.18 -13.59
C GLN A 100 -7.75 -8.03 -15.10
N GLN A 101 -8.82 -7.85 -15.86
CA GLN A 101 -8.74 -7.62 -17.31
C GLN A 101 -7.94 -6.35 -17.63
N LEU A 102 -8.17 -5.28 -16.88
CA LEU A 102 -7.45 -4.02 -17.08
C LEU A 102 -5.96 -4.16 -16.78
N TYR A 103 -5.60 -4.87 -15.71
CA TYR A 103 -4.20 -5.17 -15.38
C TYR A 103 -3.54 -6.06 -16.42
N MET A 104 -4.23 -7.09 -16.93
CA MET A 104 -3.73 -7.92 -18.03
C MET A 104 -3.44 -7.09 -19.28
N TYR A 105 -4.35 -6.19 -19.65
CA TYR A 105 -4.14 -5.27 -20.77
C TYR A 105 -2.91 -4.38 -20.56
N MET A 106 -2.69 -3.86 -19.35
CA MET A 106 -1.47 -3.10 -19.05
C MET A 106 -0.19 -3.94 -19.20
N MET A 107 -0.22 -5.21 -18.80
CA MET A 107 0.92 -6.14 -18.97
C MET A 107 1.25 -6.36 -20.46
N GLU A 108 0.23 -6.46 -21.31
CA GLU A 108 0.40 -6.56 -22.77
C GLU A 108 1.02 -5.28 -23.35
N GLN A 109 0.52 -4.10 -22.96
CA GLN A 109 1.08 -2.82 -23.42
C GLN A 109 2.54 -2.64 -23.00
N LEU A 110 2.89 -3.02 -21.76
CA LEU A 110 4.28 -2.98 -21.28
C LEU A 110 5.19 -3.94 -22.07
N THR A 111 4.68 -5.12 -22.43
CA THR A 111 5.41 -6.10 -23.25
C THR A 111 5.63 -5.57 -24.67
N GLU A 112 4.61 -4.99 -25.27
CA GLU A 112 4.68 -4.35 -26.58
C GLU A 112 5.68 -3.19 -26.61
N ALA A 113 5.65 -2.29 -25.62
CA ALA A 113 6.65 -1.23 -25.45
C ALA A 113 8.07 -1.80 -25.34
N ASN A 114 8.23 -2.89 -24.59
CA ASN A 114 9.53 -3.51 -24.39
C ASN A 114 10.09 -4.10 -25.68
N ILE A 115 9.27 -4.85 -26.44
CA ILE A 115 9.71 -5.53 -27.67
C ILE A 115 9.92 -4.54 -28.81
N ARG A 116 9.00 -3.57 -28.97
CA ARG A 116 9.01 -2.65 -30.11
C ARG A 116 9.74 -1.33 -29.87
N LEU A 117 10.26 -1.11 -28.66
CA LEU A 117 10.95 0.13 -28.27
C LEU A 117 10.08 1.38 -28.48
N LYS A 118 8.78 1.25 -28.20
CA LYS A 118 7.79 2.32 -28.36
C LYS A 118 7.38 2.90 -27.01
N THR A 119 7.13 4.20 -26.98
CA THR A 119 6.78 4.90 -25.74
C THR A 119 5.28 5.05 -25.54
N GLU A 120 4.51 5.01 -26.63
CA GLU A 120 3.07 5.20 -26.66
C GLU A 120 2.32 4.16 -25.81
N PRO A 121 2.68 2.85 -25.83
CA PRO A 121 2.03 1.88 -24.94
C PRO A 121 2.29 2.16 -23.45
N ILE A 122 3.45 2.75 -23.12
CA ILE A 122 3.76 3.15 -21.74
C ILE A 122 2.87 4.32 -21.31
N ASP A 123 2.59 5.28 -22.20
CA ASP A 123 1.69 6.39 -21.90
C ASP A 123 0.26 5.92 -21.60
N VAL A 124 -0.22 4.92 -22.34
CA VAL A 124 -1.52 4.27 -22.05
C VAL A 124 -1.52 3.69 -20.64
N VAL A 125 -0.49 2.94 -20.26
CA VAL A 125 -0.36 2.34 -18.92
C VAL A 125 -0.29 3.40 -17.83
N VAL A 126 0.48 4.47 -18.04
CA VAL A 126 0.55 5.61 -17.11
C VAL A 126 -0.84 6.25 -16.91
N GLY A 127 -1.58 6.47 -17.99
CA GLY A 127 -2.94 7.02 -17.93
C GLY A 127 -3.87 6.14 -17.09
N LEU A 128 -3.90 4.83 -17.37
CA LEU A 128 -4.77 3.90 -16.65
C LEU A 128 -4.41 3.78 -15.17
N LEU A 129 -3.11 3.68 -14.84
CA LEU A 129 -2.65 3.65 -13.45
C LEU A 129 -3.02 4.95 -12.71
N THR A 130 -2.92 6.10 -13.38
CA THR A 130 -3.27 7.41 -12.80
C THR A 130 -4.76 7.49 -12.48
N THR A 131 -5.62 7.12 -13.43
CA THR A 131 -7.08 7.10 -13.23
C THR A 131 -7.48 6.19 -12.07
N LEU A 132 -6.91 4.97 -11.99
CA LEU A 132 -7.19 4.06 -10.87
C LEU A 132 -6.73 4.66 -9.55
N ARG A 133 -5.50 5.19 -9.50
CA ARG A 133 -4.92 5.80 -8.30
C ARG A 133 -5.77 6.95 -7.78
N GLU A 134 -6.27 7.80 -8.66
CA GLU A 134 -7.17 8.90 -8.31
C GLU A 134 -8.52 8.38 -7.81
N GLY A 135 -9.13 7.43 -8.50
CA GLY A 135 -10.39 6.81 -8.10
C GLY A 135 -10.33 6.21 -6.69
N TRP A 136 -9.28 5.44 -6.39
CA TRP A 136 -9.07 4.87 -5.05
C TRP A 136 -8.79 5.94 -4.00
N GLY A 137 -8.03 6.98 -4.34
CA GLY A 137 -7.77 8.10 -3.42
C GLY A 137 -9.05 8.86 -3.05
N GLN A 138 -9.93 9.08 -4.02
CA GLN A 138 -11.24 9.70 -3.79
C GLN A 138 -12.14 8.80 -2.93
N ALA A 139 -12.25 7.51 -3.26
CA ALA A 139 -13.04 6.55 -2.49
C ALA A 139 -12.61 6.49 -1.02
N LEU A 140 -11.30 6.56 -0.74
CA LEU A 140 -10.78 6.54 0.63
C LEU A 140 -11.11 7.82 1.42
N THR A 141 -11.32 8.93 0.72
CA THR A 141 -11.65 10.24 1.32
C THR A 141 -13.16 10.39 1.53
N SER A 142 -13.98 9.79 0.66
CA SER A 142 -15.43 9.89 0.69
C SER A 142 -16.13 8.88 1.62
N LEU A 143 -15.39 7.94 2.23
CA LEU A 143 -15.95 7.07 3.26
C LEU A 143 -16.40 7.92 4.46
N PRO A 144 -17.70 7.97 4.78
CA PRO A 144 -18.16 8.68 5.96
C PRO A 144 -17.52 8.03 7.19
N SER A 145 -16.82 8.84 8.00
CA SER A 145 -16.46 8.46 9.36
C SER A 145 -17.78 8.31 10.11
N ASP A 146 -18.28 7.08 10.25
CA ASP A 146 -19.59 6.82 10.87
C ASP A 146 -19.69 7.51 12.24
N PRO A 147 -20.51 8.56 12.41
CA PRO A 147 -20.65 9.28 13.67
C PRO A 147 -21.39 8.46 14.72
N THR A 148 -21.99 7.31 14.37
CA THR A 148 -22.88 6.55 15.25
C THR A 148 -22.14 5.69 16.28
N LEU A 149 -20.84 5.44 16.10
CA LEU A 149 -20.03 4.66 17.07
C LEU A 149 -19.50 5.48 18.26
N ASN A 150 -19.70 6.80 18.28
CA ASN A 150 -19.30 7.67 19.42
C ASN A 150 -20.50 8.18 20.22
N ARG A 151 -21.58 7.40 20.34
CA ARG A 151 -22.62 7.67 21.32
C ARG A 151 -22.32 6.88 22.60
N SER A 152 -21.43 7.43 23.44
CA SER A 152 -21.41 7.04 24.85
C SER A 152 -22.80 7.29 25.45
N PRO A 153 -23.28 6.45 26.38
CA PRO A 153 -24.61 6.61 26.96
C PRO A 153 -24.62 7.91 27.77
N SER A 154 -25.38 8.90 27.29
CA SER A 154 -25.69 10.10 28.07
C SER A 154 -26.59 9.68 29.23
N MET A 155 -25.99 9.49 30.41
CA MET A 155 -26.68 9.57 31.68
C MET A 155 -27.18 11.00 31.86
N SER A 156 -28.43 11.26 31.50
CA SER A 156 -29.17 12.43 31.97
C SER A 156 -30.21 11.95 32.96
N GLY A 157 -29.87 12.08 34.24
CA GLY A 157 -30.86 12.07 35.30
C GLY A 157 -31.69 13.34 35.24
N GLN A 158 -32.98 13.21 35.52
CA GLN A 158 -33.76 14.24 36.17
C GLN A 158 -34.94 13.59 36.88
N ALA A 159 -35.14 14.05 38.12
CA ALA A 159 -36.05 13.53 39.11
C ALA A 159 -37.50 13.97 38.84
N GLY A 160 -38.43 13.06 39.16
CA GLY A 160 -39.59 13.29 40.02
C GLY A 160 -40.60 14.38 39.66
N SER A 161 -41.83 13.94 39.36
CA SER A 161 -43.06 14.47 39.98
C SER A 161 -44.22 13.49 39.75
N ASP A 162 -44.71 12.92 40.85
CA ASP A 162 -46.12 12.67 41.21
C ASP A 162 -47.03 12.02 40.14
N GLY A 163 -47.59 10.83 40.31
CA GLY A 163 -48.46 10.43 41.42
C GLY A 163 -49.87 10.19 40.87
N GLU A 164 -50.47 9.05 41.22
CA GLU A 164 -51.84 8.58 40.90
C GLU A 164 -51.99 7.72 39.62
N SER A 165 -51.78 6.40 39.77
CA SER A 165 -52.37 5.38 38.91
C SER A 165 -53.44 4.65 39.71
N THR A 166 -54.69 5.06 39.54
CA THR A 166 -55.85 4.32 40.05
C THR A 166 -55.96 3.01 39.25
N PRO A 167 -56.04 1.83 39.90
CA PRO A 167 -56.26 0.58 39.19
C PRO A 167 -57.65 0.56 38.53
N PRO A 168 -57.82 -0.07 37.35
CA PRO A 168 -59.13 -0.24 36.75
C PRO A 168 -60.03 -1.17 37.59
N ASP A 169 -61.32 -0.83 37.65
CA ASP A 169 -62.39 -1.57 38.34
C ASP A 169 -62.53 -3.01 37.76
N PRO A 170 -62.75 -4.05 38.58
CA PRO A 170 -62.82 -5.43 38.12
C PRO A 170 -64.15 -5.84 37.45
N GLU A 171 -65.04 -4.91 37.08
CA GLU A 171 -66.34 -5.24 36.46
C GLU A 171 -66.35 -5.28 34.93
N ASP A 172 -65.22 -5.01 34.25
CA ASP A 172 -65.17 -4.96 32.77
C ASP A 172 -64.69 -6.27 32.10
N TYR A 173 -64.73 -7.39 32.83
CA TYR A 173 -64.35 -8.73 32.33
C TYR A 173 -65.46 -9.78 32.55
N THR A 174 -66.66 -9.58 32.00
CA THR A 174 -67.70 -10.61 31.74
C THR A 174 -68.84 -9.94 30.95
N VAL A 175 -69.42 -10.40 29.83
CA VAL A 175 -69.43 -11.64 29.03
C VAL A 175 -69.44 -11.27 27.55
#